data_AF-A0A7V3NUM8-F1
#
_entry.id   AF-A0A7V3NUM8-F1
#
_cell.length_a   1.000
_cell.length_b   1.000
_cell.length_c   1.000
_cell.angle_alpha   90.00
_cell.angle_beta   90.00
_cell.angle_gamma   90.00
#
_symmetry.space_group_name_H-M   'P 1'
#
loop_
_entity.id
_entity.type
_entity.pdbx_description
1 polymer ?
#
loop_
_entity_poly.entity_id
_entity_poly.type
_entity_poly.pdbx_seq_one_letter_code
_entity_poly.pdbx_strand_id
1 'polypeptide(L)'
;MIKNKTTLLRADISSPLYDARKVLIEALNYAFERCNLDLILKNYTNKMGENPYIVSIGKAAYTMLKPFVKSTEIRGGILVTNVKIPEKLNNIKFFKGGHPYPNRASIKSAEYLLTILKTKPPEKLLFLVSGGGSSMFELPRIPLKDLITINKLLLSSRANIEEINTVRKHLSKIKGGQLINYLKNKAYALLMSDVINDRIDLIASGLTTCDPSTFLDAFEVLNKYDLWDKAPRSVKEVISAGIKGDIPETLKDCKLAEGKIENTIILKNADFLAHSEDYLKSLGFAVFNLGSNFHLNIEN
;
A
#
# COMPACT_ATOMS: atom_id res chain seq x y z
N MET A 1 -28.59 4.40 8.91
CA MET A 1 -27.27 3.81 8.58
C MET A 1 -27.20 2.38 9.13
N ILE A 2 -27.06 1.37 8.28
CA ILE A 2 -27.01 -0.04 8.68
C ILE A 2 -25.60 -0.33 9.23
N LYS A 3 -25.50 -0.76 10.50
CA LYS A 3 -24.21 -0.85 11.21
C LYS A 3 -23.60 -2.25 11.29
N ASN A 4 -24.39 -3.30 11.09
CA ASN A 4 -23.93 -4.70 11.16
C ASN A 4 -24.93 -5.67 10.50
N LYS A 5 -24.51 -6.94 10.32
CA LYS A 5 -25.31 -8.04 9.74
C LYS A 5 -26.69 -8.17 10.39
N THR A 6 -26.76 -8.12 11.72
CA THR A 6 -28.02 -8.21 12.48
C THR A 6 -28.98 -7.06 12.18
N THR A 7 -28.44 -5.86 11.96
CA THR A 7 -29.23 -4.67 11.56
C THR A 7 -29.64 -4.74 10.09
N LEU A 8 -28.89 -5.46 9.25
CA LEU A 8 -29.22 -5.71 7.84
C LEU A 8 -30.32 -6.78 7.71
N LEU A 9 -30.28 -7.82 8.54
CA LEU A 9 -31.23 -8.93 8.61
C LEU A 9 -32.18 -8.82 9.81
N ARG A 10 -32.94 -7.74 9.90
CA ARG A 10 -34.00 -7.66 10.92
C ARG A 10 -35.20 -8.50 10.48
N ALA A 11 -35.80 -9.22 11.43
CA ALA A 11 -36.91 -10.13 11.17
C ALA A 11 -38.24 -9.42 10.82
N ASP A 12 -38.32 -8.10 11.03
CA ASP A 12 -39.45 -7.24 10.66
C ASP A 12 -39.48 -6.90 9.15
N ILE A 13 -38.46 -7.30 8.39
CA ILE A 13 -38.41 -7.12 6.94
C ILE A 13 -39.22 -8.24 6.29
N SER A 14 -40.23 -7.88 5.50
CA SER A 14 -41.04 -8.86 4.77
C SER A 14 -40.24 -9.56 3.65
N SER A 15 -40.62 -10.80 3.36
CA SER A 15 -40.29 -11.42 2.07
C SER A 15 -40.96 -10.58 0.96
N PRO A 16 -40.28 -10.30 -0.18
CA PRO A 16 -39.05 -10.92 -0.70
C PRO A 16 -37.73 -10.23 -0.31
N LEU A 17 -37.78 -9.11 0.41
CA LEU A 17 -36.58 -8.31 0.71
C LEU A 17 -35.63 -8.99 1.70
N TYR A 18 -36.18 -9.74 2.67
CA TYR A 18 -35.37 -10.51 3.62
C TYR A 18 -34.50 -11.55 2.89
N ASP A 19 -35.10 -12.31 1.97
CA ASP A 19 -34.43 -13.37 1.22
C ASP A 19 -33.33 -12.82 0.33
N ALA A 20 -33.59 -11.72 -0.38
CA ALA A 20 -32.60 -11.02 -1.18
C ALA A 20 -31.38 -10.57 -0.33
N ARG A 21 -31.62 -10.00 0.86
CA ARG A 21 -30.53 -9.58 1.77
C ARG A 21 -29.72 -10.76 2.27
N LYS A 22 -30.36 -11.89 2.55
CA LYS A 22 -29.69 -13.12 2.99
C LYS A 22 -28.71 -13.60 1.92
N VAL A 23 -29.18 -13.72 0.66
CA VAL A 23 -28.35 -14.12 -0.49
C VAL A 23 -27.14 -13.19 -0.65
N LEU A 24 -27.35 -11.87 -0.56
CA LEU A 24 -26.24 -10.91 -0.65
C LEU A 24 -25.21 -11.08 0.47
N ILE A 25 -25.64 -11.30 1.71
CA ILE A 25 -24.71 -11.54 2.83
C ILE A 25 -23.94 -12.85 2.64
N GLU A 26 -24.60 -13.90 2.15
CA GLU A 26 -23.94 -15.18 1.88
C GLU A 26 -22.89 -15.03 0.78
N ALA A 27 -23.19 -14.30 -0.30
CA ALA A 27 -22.22 -13.95 -1.34
C ALA A 27 -21.00 -13.20 -0.78
N LEU A 28 -21.23 -12.20 0.08
CA LEU A 28 -20.16 -11.46 0.73
C LEU A 28 -19.29 -12.36 1.61
N ASN A 29 -19.90 -13.23 2.44
CA ASN A 29 -19.14 -14.14 3.30
C ASN A 29 -18.32 -15.14 2.48
N TYR A 30 -18.90 -15.70 1.41
CA TYR A 30 -18.21 -16.60 0.50
C TYR A 30 -16.99 -15.93 -0.15
N ALA A 31 -17.12 -14.66 -0.55
CA ALA A 31 -16.00 -13.89 -1.06
C ALA A 31 -14.94 -13.60 0.02
N PHE A 32 -15.33 -13.26 1.25
CA PHE A 32 -14.39 -13.08 2.36
C PHE A 32 -13.58 -14.35 2.67
N GLU A 33 -14.22 -15.53 2.64
CA GLU A 33 -13.55 -16.80 2.87
C GLU A 33 -12.50 -17.12 1.81
N ARG A 34 -12.76 -16.78 0.54
CA ARG A 34 -11.81 -16.99 -0.57
C ARG A 34 -10.71 -15.94 -0.63
N CYS A 35 -11.01 -14.71 -0.23
CA CYS A 35 -10.03 -13.64 -0.07
C CYS A 35 -9.23 -13.74 1.23
N ASN A 36 -9.24 -14.90 1.89
CA ASN A 36 -8.52 -15.12 3.14
C ASN A 36 -7.00 -15.15 2.91
N LEU A 37 -6.30 -14.18 3.51
CA LEU A 37 -4.85 -14.04 3.38
C LEU A 37 -4.06 -15.25 3.88
N ASP A 38 -4.54 -15.99 4.89
CA ASP A 38 -3.86 -17.20 5.37
C ASP A 38 -3.81 -18.27 4.26
N LEU A 39 -4.87 -18.38 3.45
CA LEU A 39 -4.94 -19.30 2.31
C LEU A 39 -4.08 -18.82 1.14
N ILE A 40 -4.20 -17.55 0.77
CA ILE A 40 -3.46 -16.94 -0.35
C ILE A 40 -1.96 -17.00 -0.10
N LEU A 41 -1.52 -16.69 1.12
CA LEU A 41 -0.10 -16.59 1.47
C LEU A 41 0.57 -17.95 1.69
N LYS A 42 -0.19 -19.03 1.94
CA LYS A 42 0.34 -20.39 2.16
C LYS A 42 1.27 -20.86 1.03
N ASN A 43 0.96 -20.52 -0.22
CA ASN A 43 1.81 -20.89 -1.34
C ASN A 43 3.13 -20.09 -1.37
N TYR A 44 3.10 -18.84 -0.91
CA TYR A 44 4.26 -17.96 -0.87
C TYR A 44 5.19 -18.26 0.30
N THR A 45 4.64 -18.66 1.46
CA THR A 45 5.45 -19.11 2.61
C THR A 45 6.33 -20.29 2.22
N ASN A 46 5.79 -21.23 1.44
CA ASN A 46 6.54 -22.41 0.98
C ASN A 46 7.61 -22.03 -0.05
N LYS A 47 7.29 -21.13 -0.99
CA LYS A 47 8.23 -20.69 -2.04
C LYS A 47 9.42 -19.88 -1.51
N MET A 48 9.22 -19.06 -0.48
CA MET A 48 10.31 -18.26 0.10
C MET A 48 11.38 -19.12 0.78
N GLY A 49 11.01 -20.33 1.22
CA GLY A 49 11.86 -21.21 2.00
C GLY A 49 12.21 -20.60 3.36
N GLU A 50 13.26 -21.13 3.98
CA GLU A 50 13.62 -20.78 5.35
C GLU A 50 14.36 -19.43 5.45
N ASN A 51 14.17 -18.77 6.61
CA ASN A 51 14.93 -17.62 7.08
C ASN A 51 14.89 -16.34 6.21
N PRO A 52 13.75 -15.93 5.64
CA PRO A 52 13.65 -14.64 4.94
C PRO A 52 13.80 -13.47 5.92
N TYR A 53 14.22 -12.31 5.40
CA TYR A 53 14.00 -11.02 6.06
C TYR A 53 12.72 -10.39 5.54
N ILE A 54 11.76 -10.07 6.41
CA ILE A 54 10.44 -9.61 5.98
C ILE A 54 10.20 -8.16 6.39
N VAL A 55 9.79 -7.32 5.44
CA VAL A 55 9.37 -5.94 5.66
C VAL A 55 7.88 -5.84 5.37
N SER A 56 7.06 -5.82 6.42
CA SER A 56 5.60 -5.75 6.30
C SER A 56 5.07 -4.36 6.64
N ILE A 57 4.36 -3.72 5.72
CA ILE A 57 3.97 -2.31 5.77
C ILE A 57 2.49 -2.12 5.38
N GLY A 58 1.78 -1.29 6.15
CA GLY A 58 0.42 -0.85 5.86
C GLY A 58 -0.63 -1.34 6.86
N LYS A 59 -1.91 -1.10 6.54
CA LYS A 59 -3.05 -1.42 7.42
C LYS A 59 -3.17 -2.94 7.67
N ALA A 60 -2.91 -3.76 6.65
CA ALA A 60 -2.97 -5.22 6.74
C ALA A 60 -1.61 -5.86 7.06
N ALA A 61 -0.57 -5.09 7.36
CA ALA A 61 0.79 -5.58 7.53
C ALA A 61 0.92 -6.73 8.54
N TYR A 62 0.26 -6.61 9.70
CA TYR A 62 0.30 -7.67 10.70
C TYR A 62 -0.38 -8.95 10.19
N THR A 63 -1.55 -8.81 9.56
CA THR A 63 -2.30 -9.94 8.98
C THR A 63 -1.51 -10.63 7.86
N MET A 64 -0.84 -9.87 7.00
CA MET A 64 0.03 -10.42 5.95
C MET A 64 1.27 -11.12 6.51
N LEU A 65 1.84 -10.61 7.61
CA LEU A 65 3.06 -11.18 8.21
C LEU A 65 2.79 -12.47 8.98
N LYS A 66 1.61 -12.60 9.59
CA LYS A 66 1.26 -13.70 10.50
C LYS A 66 1.42 -15.11 9.90
N PRO A 67 1.02 -15.39 8.65
CA PRO A 67 1.29 -16.69 8.02
C PRO A 67 2.78 -17.05 7.97
N PHE A 68 3.64 -16.09 7.64
CA PHE A 68 5.08 -16.34 7.57
C PHE A 68 5.66 -16.66 8.93
N VAL A 69 5.28 -15.93 9.98
CA VAL A 69 5.77 -16.18 11.36
C VAL A 69 5.36 -17.57 11.85
N LYS A 70 4.20 -18.08 11.43
CA LYS A 70 3.69 -19.39 11.83
C LYS A 70 4.30 -20.54 11.03
N SER A 71 4.61 -20.32 9.76
CA SER A 71 4.96 -21.38 8.82
C SER A 71 6.46 -21.53 8.59
N THR A 72 7.28 -20.54 8.93
CA THR A 72 8.73 -20.61 8.75
C THR A 72 9.47 -19.80 9.82
N GLU A 73 10.71 -20.18 10.10
CA GLU A 73 11.60 -19.33 10.90
C GLU A 73 11.96 -18.08 10.10
N ILE A 74 11.85 -16.91 10.75
CA ILE A 74 12.17 -15.62 10.14
C ILE A 74 13.48 -15.12 10.75
N ARG A 75 14.46 -14.85 9.87
CA ARG A 75 15.79 -14.34 10.25
C ARG A 75 15.69 -12.98 10.95
N GLY A 76 14.77 -12.16 10.49
CA GLY A 76 14.50 -10.84 11.05
C GLY A 76 13.45 -10.10 10.23
N GLY A 77 12.96 -8.99 10.75
CA GLY A 77 12.02 -8.21 9.96
C GLY A 77 11.57 -6.93 10.62
N ILE A 78 10.74 -6.22 9.87
CA ILE A 78 10.13 -4.96 10.27
C ILE A 78 8.62 -5.11 10.06
N LEU A 79 7.85 -4.71 11.06
CA LEU A 79 6.41 -4.58 10.96
C LEU A 79 6.02 -3.13 11.19
N VAL A 80 5.36 -2.52 10.21
CA VAL A 80 4.92 -1.11 10.28
C VAL A 80 3.42 -1.03 10.00
N THR A 81 2.65 -0.74 11.05
CA THR A 81 1.20 -0.53 10.95
C THR A 81 0.74 0.58 11.90
N ASN A 82 -0.48 1.11 11.74
CA ASN A 82 -1.03 2.16 12.60
C ASN A 82 -1.78 1.64 13.83
N VAL A 83 -2.01 0.33 13.90
CA VAL A 83 -2.70 -0.32 15.03
C VAL A 83 -1.71 -0.93 16.01
N LYS A 84 -2.18 -1.21 17.24
CA LYS A 84 -1.42 -2.04 18.17
C LYS A 84 -1.48 -3.49 17.69
N ILE A 85 -0.38 -4.23 17.87
CA ILE A 85 -0.34 -5.67 17.61
C ILE A 85 -0.73 -6.45 18.87
N PRO A 86 -1.41 -7.60 18.72
CA PRO A 86 -1.94 -8.34 19.85
C PRO A 86 -0.86 -9.14 20.62
N GLU A 87 0.29 -9.35 20.00
CA GLU A 87 1.35 -10.21 20.54
C GLU A 87 2.74 -9.67 20.20
N LYS A 88 3.75 -10.12 20.96
CA LYS A 88 5.15 -9.87 20.63
C LYS A 88 5.60 -10.88 19.57
N LEU A 89 6.21 -10.39 18.52
CA LEU A 89 6.76 -11.21 17.44
C LEU A 89 8.28 -11.34 17.61
N ASN A 90 8.78 -12.58 17.65
CA ASN A 90 10.22 -12.84 17.72
C ASN A 90 10.92 -12.37 16.44
N ASN A 91 12.11 -11.80 16.56
CA ASN A 91 12.95 -11.29 15.46
C ASN A 91 12.32 -10.18 14.58
N ILE A 92 11.09 -9.73 14.89
CA ILE A 92 10.41 -8.65 14.16
C ILE A 92 10.44 -7.36 14.98
N LYS A 93 10.98 -6.30 14.38
CA LYS A 93 10.94 -4.95 14.95
C LYS A 93 9.62 -4.27 14.56
N PHE A 94 8.77 -4.00 15.55
CA PHE A 94 7.51 -3.28 15.35
C PHE A 94 7.69 -1.75 15.43
N PHE A 95 7.06 -1.04 14.49
CA PHE A 95 6.93 0.41 14.48
C PHE A 95 5.47 0.82 14.27
N LYS A 96 4.93 1.67 15.17
CA LYS A 96 3.58 2.21 15.03
C LYS A 96 3.56 3.42 14.07
N GLY A 97 3.51 3.14 12.77
CA GLY A 97 3.52 4.15 11.71
C GLY A 97 2.32 5.10 11.75
N GLY A 98 2.51 6.33 11.29
CA GLY A 98 1.45 7.33 11.21
C GLY A 98 0.55 7.12 10.00
N HIS A 99 -0.75 7.33 10.16
CA HIS A 99 -1.74 7.34 9.07
C HIS A 99 -2.93 8.24 9.47
N PRO A 100 -3.44 9.14 8.61
CA PRO A 100 -3.09 9.31 7.19
C PRO A 100 -1.82 10.13 6.92
N TYR A 101 -1.18 10.68 7.97
CA TYR A 101 0.06 11.45 7.86
C TYR A 101 1.23 10.72 8.53
N PRO A 102 2.45 10.80 7.97
CA PRO A 102 3.62 10.14 8.54
C PRO A 102 3.95 10.73 9.91
N ASN A 103 4.56 9.91 10.76
CA ASN A 103 5.05 10.33 12.07
C ASN A 103 6.53 9.96 12.23
N ARG A 104 7.11 10.22 13.42
CA ARG A 104 8.50 9.85 13.71
C ARG A 104 8.77 8.34 13.61
N ALA A 105 7.79 7.50 13.92
CA ALA A 105 7.94 6.05 13.79
C ALA A 105 7.97 5.61 12.31
N SER A 106 7.22 6.29 11.44
CA SER A 106 7.32 6.09 9.98
C SER A 106 8.76 6.31 9.50
N ILE A 107 9.39 7.42 9.91
CA ILE A 107 10.79 7.74 9.56
C ILE A 107 11.77 6.72 10.15
N LYS A 108 11.68 6.46 11.46
CA LYS A 108 12.58 5.51 12.13
C LYS A 108 12.53 4.11 11.52
N SER A 109 11.36 3.67 11.06
CA SER A 109 11.22 2.36 10.42
C SER A 109 11.96 2.28 9.09
N ALA A 110 11.93 3.34 8.28
CA ALA A 110 12.66 3.41 7.02
C ALA A 110 14.17 3.55 7.23
N GLU A 111 14.60 4.40 8.17
CA GLU A 111 16.03 4.52 8.56
C GLU A 111 16.60 3.19 9.05
N TYR A 112 15.82 2.45 9.84
CA TYR A 112 16.19 1.12 10.33
C TYR A 112 16.37 0.14 9.17
N LEU A 113 15.44 0.09 8.21
CA LEU A 113 15.60 -0.76 7.02
C LEU A 113 16.84 -0.39 6.21
N LEU A 114 17.03 0.90 5.91
CA LEU A 114 18.18 1.34 5.12
C LEU A 114 19.51 1.02 5.81
N THR A 115 19.54 1.06 7.15
CA THR A 115 20.72 0.61 7.92
C THR A 115 21.00 -0.86 7.66
N ILE A 116 19.98 -1.73 7.77
CA ILE A 116 20.12 -3.18 7.50
C ILE A 116 20.58 -3.44 6.06
N LEU A 117 19.97 -2.77 5.07
CA LEU A 117 20.34 -2.95 3.66
C LEU A 117 21.80 -2.54 3.37
N LYS A 118 22.35 -1.59 4.13
CA LYS A 118 23.74 -1.13 3.98
C LYS A 118 24.74 -2.00 4.75
N THR A 119 24.42 -2.40 5.97
CA THR A 119 25.39 -3.05 6.88
C THR A 119 25.34 -4.57 6.84
N LYS A 120 24.14 -5.14 6.67
CA LYS A 120 23.92 -6.59 6.66
C LYS A 120 22.78 -6.94 5.69
N PRO A 121 22.99 -6.71 4.37
CA PRO A 121 21.95 -6.95 3.38
C PRO A 121 21.48 -8.41 3.44
N PRO A 122 20.17 -8.66 3.56
CA PRO A 122 19.64 -10.01 3.57
C PRO A 122 19.78 -10.65 2.18
N GLU A 123 20.02 -11.96 2.15
CA GLU A 123 20.03 -12.74 0.91
C GLU A 123 18.63 -12.87 0.33
N LYS A 124 17.63 -13.07 1.21
CA LYS A 124 16.21 -13.15 0.87
C LYS A 124 15.45 -12.02 1.54
N LEU A 125 14.88 -11.13 0.75
CA LEU A 125 14.09 -10.00 1.21
C LEU A 125 12.68 -10.06 0.64
N LEU A 126 11.69 -9.99 1.52
CA LEU A 126 10.28 -9.98 1.17
C LEU A 126 9.60 -8.71 1.68
N PHE A 127 8.98 -7.97 0.79
CA PHE A 127 8.07 -6.88 1.13
C PHE A 127 6.63 -7.40 1.13
N LEU A 128 5.90 -7.10 2.20
CA LEU A 128 4.46 -7.32 2.30
C LEU A 128 3.81 -5.95 2.40
N VAL A 129 3.13 -5.50 1.35
CA VAL A 129 2.66 -4.10 1.26
C VAL A 129 1.15 -4.07 1.10
N SER A 130 0.51 -3.24 1.90
CA SER A 130 -0.93 -2.98 1.83
C SER A 130 -1.24 -1.48 1.89
N GLY A 131 -2.51 -1.15 1.70
CA GLY A 131 -3.04 0.21 1.79
C GLY A 131 -2.55 0.98 3.04
N GLY A 132 -2.28 2.27 2.86
CA GLY A 132 -1.74 3.15 3.89
C GLY A 132 -0.21 3.16 4.03
N GLY A 133 0.52 2.32 3.29
CA GLY A 133 1.98 2.24 3.32
C GLY A 133 2.69 3.56 3.03
N SER A 134 2.15 4.40 2.14
CA SER A 134 2.73 5.71 1.79
C SER A 134 2.97 6.62 3.00
N SER A 135 2.09 6.55 4.01
CA SER A 135 2.21 7.35 5.23
C SER A 135 2.96 6.60 6.35
N MET A 136 2.74 5.29 6.45
CA MET A 136 3.31 4.49 7.53
C MET A 136 4.81 4.23 7.34
N PHE A 137 5.32 4.23 6.11
CA PHE A 137 6.73 4.00 5.78
C PHE A 137 7.26 5.11 4.88
N GLU A 138 8.10 5.98 5.42
CA GLU A 138 8.54 7.21 4.74
C GLU A 138 9.95 7.61 5.20
N LEU A 139 10.75 8.14 4.28
CA LEU A 139 12.01 8.81 4.58
C LEU A 139 12.08 10.11 3.76
N PRO A 140 11.71 11.27 4.33
CA PRO A 140 11.60 12.49 3.56
C PRO A 140 12.97 13.11 3.24
N ARG A 141 13.01 13.91 2.17
CA ARG A 141 14.10 14.85 1.84
C ARG A 141 13.98 16.17 2.60
N ILE A 142 12.83 16.42 3.19
CA ILE A 142 12.43 17.65 3.89
C ILE A 142 12.05 17.37 5.35
N PRO A 143 11.93 18.40 6.20
CA PRO A 143 11.43 18.22 7.57
C PRO A 143 10.04 17.56 7.59
N LEU A 144 9.79 16.68 8.57
CA LEU A 144 8.50 15.98 8.72
C LEU A 144 7.31 16.94 8.79
N LYS A 145 7.46 18.09 9.47
CA LYS A 145 6.41 19.11 9.57
C LYS A 145 6.01 19.61 8.18
N ASP A 146 6.97 19.90 7.32
CA ASP A 146 6.74 20.42 5.98
C ASP A 146 6.14 19.36 5.07
N LEU A 147 6.57 18.10 5.20
CA LEU A 147 5.95 16.97 4.51
C LEU A 147 4.47 16.80 4.88
N ILE A 148 4.13 16.94 6.17
CA ILE A 148 2.73 16.87 6.62
C ILE A 148 1.94 18.05 6.03
N THR A 149 2.50 19.26 6.03
CA THR A 149 1.86 20.46 5.47
C THR A 149 1.55 20.29 3.99
N ILE A 150 2.53 19.91 3.16
CA ILE A 150 2.29 19.74 1.72
C ILE A 150 1.33 18.60 1.43
N ASN A 151 1.38 17.50 2.20
CA ASN A 151 0.43 16.40 2.06
C ASN A 151 -1.01 16.82 2.36
N LYS A 152 -1.23 17.70 3.36
CA LYS A 152 -2.55 18.27 3.65
C LYS A 152 -3.05 19.11 2.48
N LEU A 153 -2.19 20.01 1.98
CA LEU A 153 -2.52 20.86 0.84
C LEU A 153 -2.92 20.05 -0.39
N LEU A 154 -2.11 19.04 -0.74
CA LEU A 154 -2.37 18.12 -1.86
C LEU A 154 -3.68 17.34 -1.68
N LEU A 155 -3.93 16.76 -0.50
CA LEU A 155 -5.16 16.01 -0.23
C LEU A 155 -6.41 16.91 -0.22
N SER A 156 -6.26 18.20 0.09
CA SER A 156 -7.34 19.19 0.00
C SER A 156 -7.50 19.79 -1.38
N SER A 157 -6.48 19.66 -2.25
CA SER A 157 -6.58 20.03 -3.65
C SER A 157 -7.32 18.92 -4.38
N ARG A 158 -8.15 19.27 -5.36
CA ARG A 158 -8.87 18.30 -6.20
C ARG A 158 -7.94 17.48 -7.12
N ALA A 159 -6.67 17.37 -6.77
CA ALA A 159 -5.68 16.53 -7.41
C ALA A 159 -6.06 15.07 -7.28
N ASN A 160 -5.88 14.33 -8.36
CA ASN A 160 -6.06 12.88 -8.33
C ASN A 160 -4.87 12.21 -7.62
N ILE A 161 -5.01 10.92 -7.32
CA ILE A 161 -3.98 10.19 -6.56
C ILE A 161 -2.63 10.10 -7.31
N GLU A 162 -2.63 10.11 -8.63
CA GLU A 162 -1.41 10.04 -9.45
C GLU A 162 -0.62 11.34 -9.34
N GLU A 163 -1.29 12.48 -9.41
CA GLU A 163 -0.71 13.82 -9.22
C GLU A 163 -0.17 13.99 -7.80
N ILE A 164 -0.95 13.59 -6.79
CA ILE A 164 -0.52 13.62 -5.39
C ILE A 164 0.72 12.75 -5.20
N ASN A 165 0.72 11.54 -5.75
CA ASN A 165 1.87 10.62 -5.64
C ASN A 165 3.08 11.13 -6.41
N THR A 166 2.90 11.82 -7.54
CA THR A 166 3.98 12.48 -8.28
C THR A 166 4.75 13.40 -7.35
N VAL A 167 4.09 14.33 -6.66
CA VAL A 167 4.78 15.22 -5.69
C VAL A 167 5.40 14.42 -4.53
N ARG A 168 4.68 13.45 -3.97
CA ARG A 168 5.17 12.65 -2.83
C ARG A 168 6.43 11.84 -3.14
N LYS A 169 6.53 11.26 -4.33
CA LYS A 169 7.69 10.46 -4.76
C LYS A 169 8.96 11.32 -4.79
N HIS A 170 8.87 12.53 -5.35
CA HIS A 170 9.98 13.49 -5.47
C HIS A 170 10.42 14.13 -4.15
N LEU A 171 9.58 14.07 -3.10
CA LEU A 171 9.93 14.54 -1.75
C LEU A 171 10.46 13.42 -0.83
N SER A 172 10.49 12.18 -1.31
CA SER A 172 10.93 10.99 -0.55
C SER A 172 12.31 10.51 -1.02
N LYS A 173 13.01 9.79 -0.16
CA LYS A 173 14.26 9.06 -0.47
C LYS A 173 14.04 7.57 -0.77
N ILE A 174 12.81 7.07 -0.62
CA ILE A 174 12.49 5.64 -0.77
C ILE A 174 11.32 5.34 -1.73
N LYS A 175 10.40 6.29 -1.94
CA LYS A 175 9.28 6.15 -2.89
C LYS A 175 9.74 6.32 -4.34
N GLY A 176 8.89 5.96 -5.30
CA GLY A 176 9.24 6.02 -6.73
C GLY A 176 10.46 5.18 -7.05
N GLY A 177 10.51 3.97 -6.49
CA GLY A 177 11.58 3.00 -6.71
C GLY A 177 12.92 3.34 -6.08
N GLN A 178 13.06 4.47 -5.39
CA GLN A 178 14.35 4.88 -4.81
C GLN A 178 14.88 3.90 -3.76
N LEU A 179 14.01 3.13 -3.09
CA LEU A 179 14.40 2.05 -2.19
C LEU A 179 15.22 0.97 -2.92
N ILE A 180 14.95 0.72 -4.20
CA ILE A 180 15.61 -0.32 -5.02
C ILE A 180 17.11 -0.06 -5.14
N ASN A 181 17.53 1.21 -5.13
CA ASN A 181 18.93 1.60 -5.18
C ASN A 181 19.75 1.12 -3.96
N TYR A 182 19.09 0.75 -2.87
CA TYR A 182 19.73 0.19 -1.67
C TYR A 182 19.80 -1.34 -1.68
N LEU A 183 19.18 -2.01 -2.66
CA LEU A 183 19.16 -3.47 -2.74
C LEU A 183 20.45 -4.04 -3.32
N LYS A 184 21.06 -4.95 -2.56
CA LYS A 184 22.21 -5.75 -3.01
C LYS A 184 21.78 -7.03 -3.73
N ASN A 185 20.73 -7.68 -3.22
CA ASN A 185 20.18 -8.92 -3.76
C ASN A 185 18.77 -8.70 -4.34
N LYS A 186 18.28 -9.66 -5.13
CA LYS A 186 16.90 -9.66 -5.60
C LYS A 186 15.94 -9.72 -4.40
N ALA A 187 14.87 -8.94 -4.45
CA ALA A 187 13.80 -8.97 -3.48
C ALA A 187 12.47 -9.36 -4.14
N TYR A 188 11.49 -9.68 -3.30
CA TYR A 188 10.14 -10.02 -3.71
C TYR A 188 9.16 -9.09 -2.99
N ALA A 189 8.05 -8.75 -3.63
CA ALA A 189 7.02 -7.91 -3.04
C ALA A 189 5.63 -8.52 -3.29
N LEU A 190 4.91 -8.81 -2.21
CA LEU A 190 3.51 -9.22 -2.25
C LEU A 190 2.64 -8.03 -1.89
N LEU A 191 1.77 -7.63 -2.80
CA LEU A 191 1.01 -6.40 -2.75
C LEU A 191 -0.48 -6.69 -2.59
N MET A 192 -1.11 -6.00 -1.65
CA MET A 192 -2.57 -5.85 -1.60
C MET A 192 -2.93 -4.50 -2.21
N SER A 193 -3.74 -4.54 -3.27
CA SER A 193 -4.16 -3.35 -4.00
C SER A 193 -5.49 -2.82 -3.47
N ASP A 194 -5.48 -1.58 -2.99
CA ASP A 194 -6.67 -0.75 -2.75
C ASP A 194 -6.77 0.41 -3.76
N VAL A 195 -6.00 0.35 -4.86
CA VAL A 195 -5.96 1.38 -5.91
C VAL A 195 -6.70 0.91 -7.15
N ILE A 196 -7.34 1.85 -7.86
CA ILE A 196 -8.04 1.56 -9.11
C ILE A 196 -7.03 1.10 -10.17
N ASN A 197 -7.43 0.12 -10.99
CA ASN A 197 -6.59 -0.53 -12.01
C ASN A 197 -5.31 -1.20 -11.46
N ASP A 198 -5.17 -1.36 -10.14
CA ASP A 198 -4.08 -2.07 -9.48
C ASP A 198 -2.67 -1.62 -9.88
N ARG A 199 -2.49 -0.35 -10.23
CA ARG A 199 -1.17 0.12 -10.67
C ARG A 199 -0.17 0.12 -9.51
N ILE A 200 0.92 -0.63 -9.68
CA ILE A 200 1.95 -0.83 -8.65
C ILE A 200 2.65 0.48 -8.26
N ASP A 201 2.80 1.41 -9.21
CA ASP A 201 3.40 2.73 -8.98
C ASP A 201 2.56 3.62 -8.04
N LEU A 202 1.28 3.29 -7.85
CA LEU A 202 0.39 3.97 -6.91
C LEU A 202 0.35 3.28 -5.54
N ILE A 203 0.54 1.95 -5.47
CA ILE A 203 0.55 1.19 -4.22
C ILE A 203 1.75 1.63 -3.38
N ALA A 204 1.48 2.13 -2.18
CA ALA A 204 2.48 2.73 -1.29
C ALA A 204 3.38 3.78 -1.98
N SER A 205 2.85 4.48 -3.00
CA SER A 205 3.56 5.45 -3.84
C SER A 205 4.78 4.85 -4.55
N GLY A 206 4.64 3.63 -5.08
CA GLY A 206 5.63 2.99 -5.94
C GLY A 206 6.92 2.65 -5.18
N LEU A 207 6.80 2.16 -3.95
CA LEU A 207 7.96 1.81 -3.12
C LEU A 207 8.88 0.77 -3.79
N THR A 208 8.30 -0.13 -4.58
CA THR A 208 8.94 -1.32 -5.13
C THR A 208 8.96 -1.38 -6.66
N THR A 209 8.68 -0.27 -7.34
CA THR A 209 8.70 -0.18 -8.81
C THR A 209 9.28 1.15 -9.27
N CYS A 210 9.59 1.27 -10.57
CA CYS A 210 10.02 2.53 -11.18
C CYS A 210 8.95 3.63 -11.08
N ASP A 211 9.37 4.85 -11.37
CA ASP A 211 8.53 6.02 -11.46
C ASP A 211 8.88 6.79 -12.74
N PRO A 212 7.99 6.88 -13.74
CA PRO A 212 8.25 7.62 -14.96
C PRO A 212 8.13 9.14 -14.78
N SER A 213 7.43 9.62 -13.75
CA SER A 213 7.22 11.07 -13.51
C SER A 213 8.50 11.76 -13.04
N THR A 214 8.59 13.06 -13.24
CA THR A 214 9.79 13.88 -13.02
C THR A 214 9.59 14.97 -11.99
N PHE A 215 10.69 15.58 -11.55
CA PHE A 215 10.65 16.79 -10.73
C PHE A 215 9.89 17.93 -11.42
N LEU A 216 9.93 18.01 -12.75
CA LEU A 216 9.14 18.98 -13.51
C LEU A 216 7.64 18.67 -13.38
N ASP A 217 7.22 17.43 -13.54
CA ASP A 217 5.82 17.02 -13.34
C ASP A 217 5.34 17.34 -11.92
N ALA A 218 6.20 17.13 -10.90
CA ALA A 218 5.88 17.49 -9.52
C ALA A 218 5.67 19.00 -9.34
N PHE A 219 6.48 19.83 -10.00
CA PHE A 219 6.30 21.28 -10.02
C PHE A 219 5.00 21.67 -10.75
N GLU A 220 4.73 21.08 -11.91
CA GLU A 220 3.52 21.33 -12.70
C GLU A 220 2.25 20.99 -11.92
N VAL A 221 2.23 19.87 -11.18
CA VAL A 221 1.13 19.55 -10.27
C VAL A 221 0.95 20.63 -9.21
N LEU A 222 2.03 21.08 -8.57
CA LEU A 222 1.92 22.13 -7.54
C LEU A 222 1.43 23.46 -8.10
N ASN A 223 1.79 23.82 -9.34
CA ASN A 223 1.27 25.03 -9.99
C ASN A 223 -0.18 24.88 -10.42
N LYS A 224 -0.55 23.75 -11.03
CA LYS A 224 -1.91 23.46 -11.51
C LYS A 224 -2.98 23.68 -10.42
N TYR A 225 -2.62 23.46 -9.16
CA TYR A 225 -3.51 23.59 -8.01
C TYR A 225 -3.22 24.82 -7.12
N ASP A 226 -2.46 25.80 -7.61
CA ASP A 226 -2.06 27.01 -6.87
C ASP A 226 -1.42 26.69 -5.50
N LEU A 227 -0.65 25.61 -5.44
CA LEU A 227 0.01 25.12 -4.23
C LEU A 227 1.49 25.50 -4.16
N TRP A 228 2.14 25.80 -5.28
CA TRP A 228 3.58 26.12 -5.31
C TRP A 228 3.94 27.27 -4.36
N ASP A 229 3.22 28.39 -4.44
CA ASP A 229 3.50 29.55 -3.58
C ASP A 229 3.17 29.29 -2.11
N LYS A 230 2.17 28.43 -1.85
CA LYS A 230 1.74 28.01 -0.51
C LYS A 230 2.64 26.91 0.09
N ALA A 231 3.46 26.26 -0.73
CA ALA A 231 4.30 25.15 -0.29
C ALA A 231 5.41 25.65 0.67
N PRO A 232 5.76 24.84 1.69
CA PRO A 232 6.91 25.13 2.54
C PRO A 232 8.19 25.37 1.73
N ARG A 233 9.07 26.24 2.22
CA ARG A 233 10.34 26.57 1.55
C ARG A 233 11.16 25.32 1.19
N SER A 234 11.25 24.36 2.10
CA SER A 234 11.98 23.10 1.89
C SER A 234 11.46 22.27 0.71
N VAL A 235 10.14 22.30 0.45
CA VAL A 235 9.52 21.64 -0.71
C VAL A 235 10.00 22.30 -2.00
N LYS A 236 9.92 23.63 -2.06
CA LYS A 236 10.36 24.42 -3.22
C LYS A 236 11.84 24.23 -3.51
N GLU A 237 12.67 24.22 -2.48
CA GLU A 237 14.11 23.97 -2.59
C GLU A 237 14.41 22.58 -3.17
N VAL A 238 13.79 21.52 -2.64
CA VAL A 238 14.02 20.15 -3.15
C VAL A 238 13.55 19.99 -4.59
N ILE A 239 12.36 20.50 -4.94
CA ILE A 239 11.84 20.37 -6.31
C ILE A 239 12.69 21.19 -7.28
N SER A 240 13.05 22.42 -6.93
CA SER A 240 13.89 23.27 -7.79
C SER A 240 15.30 22.68 -7.99
N ALA A 241 15.89 22.11 -6.93
CA ALA A 241 17.17 21.41 -7.01
C ALA A 241 17.08 20.15 -7.90
N GLY A 242 15.97 19.41 -7.82
CA GLY A 242 15.70 18.29 -8.70
C GLY A 242 15.59 18.68 -10.18
N ILE A 243 14.86 19.76 -10.49
CA ILE A 243 14.74 20.30 -11.86
C ILE A 243 16.12 20.71 -12.42
N LYS A 244 17.00 21.26 -11.58
CA LYS A 244 18.37 21.63 -11.96
C LYS A 244 19.33 20.43 -12.11
N GLY A 245 18.93 19.25 -11.65
CA GLY A 245 19.77 18.05 -11.64
C GLY A 245 20.70 17.91 -10.43
N ASP A 246 20.58 18.79 -9.41
CA ASP A 246 21.36 18.71 -8.18
C ASP A 246 20.95 17.53 -7.29
N ILE A 247 19.69 17.09 -7.45
CA ILE A 247 19.14 15.90 -6.81
C ILE A 247 18.79 14.90 -7.91
N PRO A 248 19.24 13.63 -7.80
CA PRO A 248 18.88 12.63 -8.80
C PRO A 248 17.38 12.37 -8.79
N GLU A 249 16.88 12.11 -9.98
CA GLU A 249 15.49 11.77 -10.23
C GLU A 249 15.07 10.45 -9.53
N THR A 250 13.77 10.22 -9.36
CA THR A 250 13.21 8.90 -8.98
C THR A 250 13.61 7.83 -9.98
N LEU A 251 13.51 6.55 -9.61
CA LEU A 251 14.03 5.47 -10.45
C LEU A 251 13.24 5.36 -11.76
N LYS A 252 13.84 5.76 -12.88
CA LYS A 252 13.20 5.75 -14.21
C LYS A 252 13.21 4.38 -14.90
N ASP A 253 14.24 3.58 -14.67
CA ASP A 253 14.42 2.30 -15.37
C ASP A 253 13.54 1.20 -14.76
N CYS A 254 12.42 0.93 -15.43
CA CYS A 254 11.49 -0.13 -15.04
C CYS A 254 12.04 -1.54 -15.24
N LYS A 255 12.92 -1.76 -16.24
CA LYS A 255 13.55 -3.08 -16.43
C LYS A 255 14.53 -3.37 -15.31
N LEU A 256 15.30 -2.36 -14.89
CA LEU A 256 16.15 -2.49 -13.70
C LEU A 256 15.31 -2.77 -12.45
N ALA A 257 14.19 -2.06 -12.27
CA ALA A 257 13.29 -2.27 -11.14
C ALA A 257 12.76 -3.72 -11.11
N GLU A 258 12.23 -4.23 -12.22
CA GLU A 258 11.73 -5.62 -12.36
C GLU A 258 12.82 -6.67 -12.13
N GLY A 259 14.06 -6.40 -12.56
CA GLY A 259 15.20 -7.27 -12.31
C GLY A 259 15.61 -7.32 -10.83
N LYS A 260 15.33 -6.26 -10.06
CA LYS A 260 15.69 -6.14 -8.64
C LYS A 260 14.57 -6.55 -7.69
N ILE A 261 13.31 -6.22 -8.00
CA ILE A 261 12.14 -6.59 -7.21
C ILE A 261 11.08 -7.23 -8.09
N GLU A 262 10.75 -8.48 -7.79
CA GLU A 262 9.61 -9.15 -8.39
C GLU A 262 8.34 -8.79 -7.60
N ASN A 263 7.43 -8.04 -8.24
CA ASN A 263 6.18 -7.61 -7.64
C ASN A 263 5.05 -8.59 -8.01
N THR A 264 4.21 -8.95 -7.03
CA THR A 264 3.01 -9.78 -7.24
C THR A 264 1.85 -9.17 -6.47
N ILE A 265 0.79 -8.81 -7.18
CA ILE A 265 -0.48 -8.42 -6.54
C ILE A 265 -1.19 -9.71 -6.13
N ILE A 266 -1.33 -9.91 -4.82
CA ILE A 266 -1.90 -11.15 -4.27
C ILE A 266 -3.37 -11.02 -3.91
N LEU A 267 -3.87 -9.79 -3.79
CA LEU A 267 -5.27 -9.52 -3.53
C LEU A 267 -5.63 -8.10 -4.01
N LYS A 268 -6.77 -7.99 -4.69
CA LYS A 268 -7.35 -6.74 -5.19
C LYS A 268 -8.87 -6.74 -5.04
N ASN A 269 -9.49 -5.57 -5.20
CA ASN A 269 -10.95 -5.43 -5.13
C ASN A 269 -11.68 -6.30 -6.16
N ALA A 270 -11.09 -6.48 -7.36
CA ALA A 270 -11.68 -7.32 -8.40
C ALA A 270 -11.82 -8.80 -7.99
N ASP A 271 -10.90 -9.33 -7.17
CA ASP A 271 -10.96 -10.73 -6.72
C ASP A 271 -12.18 -10.97 -5.82
N PHE A 272 -12.47 -10.00 -4.93
CA PHE A 272 -13.64 -10.05 -4.06
C PHE A 272 -14.95 -10.02 -4.86
N LEU A 273 -15.02 -9.16 -5.88
CA LEU A 273 -16.17 -9.09 -6.78
C LEU A 273 -16.34 -10.37 -7.60
N ALA A 274 -15.25 -10.93 -8.12
CA ALA A 274 -15.28 -12.19 -8.86
C ALA A 274 -15.82 -13.34 -8.01
N HIS A 275 -15.39 -13.49 -6.76
CA HIS A 275 -15.91 -14.53 -5.87
C HIS A 275 -17.38 -14.33 -5.49
N SER A 276 -17.81 -13.07 -5.33
CA SER A 276 -19.23 -12.75 -5.11
C SER A 276 -20.07 -13.10 -6.35
N GLU A 277 -19.56 -12.80 -7.54
CA GLU A 277 -20.18 -13.15 -8.82
C GLU A 277 -20.29 -14.67 -9.00
N ASP A 278 -19.22 -15.42 -8.77
CA ASP A 278 -19.20 -16.88 -8.84
C ASP A 278 -20.25 -17.51 -7.92
N TYR A 279 -20.35 -17.01 -6.69
CA TYR A 279 -21.35 -17.48 -5.74
C TYR A 279 -22.78 -17.23 -6.22
N LEU A 280 -23.09 -16.01 -6.63
CA LEU A 280 -24.43 -15.65 -7.11
C LEU A 280 -24.81 -16.45 -8.38
N LYS A 281 -23.87 -16.64 -9.32
CA LYS A 281 -24.08 -17.49 -10.49
C LYS A 281 -24.33 -18.94 -10.10
N SER A 282 -23.65 -19.46 -9.07
CA SER A 282 -23.86 -20.83 -8.57
C SER A 282 -25.27 -21.05 -8.00
N LEU A 283 -25.95 -19.98 -7.58
CA LEU A 283 -27.35 -19.98 -7.13
C LEU A 283 -28.35 -19.76 -8.28
N GLY A 284 -27.88 -19.62 -9.53
CA GLY A 284 -28.72 -19.43 -10.72
C GLY A 284 -29.06 -17.98 -11.05
N PHE A 285 -28.46 -16.98 -10.39
CA PHE A 285 -28.69 -15.57 -10.73
C PHE A 285 -27.94 -15.16 -12.00
N ALA A 286 -28.57 -14.32 -12.82
CA ALA A 286 -27.88 -13.55 -13.83
C ALA A 286 -27.11 -12.40 -13.15
N VAL A 287 -25.79 -12.37 -13.31
CA VAL A 287 -24.92 -11.37 -12.67
C VAL A 287 -24.22 -10.54 -13.73
N PHE A 288 -24.32 -9.22 -13.61
CA PHE A 288 -23.57 -8.25 -14.39
C PHE A 288 -22.53 -7.60 -13.50
N ASN A 289 -21.26 -8.01 -13.64
CA ASN A 289 -20.15 -7.41 -12.92
C ASN A 289 -19.70 -6.13 -13.63
N LEU A 290 -20.01 -4.98 -13.02
CA LEU A 290 -19.65 -3.68 -13.56
C LEU A 290 -18.14 -3.36 -13.39
N GLY A 291 -17.42 -4.16 -12.59
CA GLY A 291 -16.00 -4.00 -12.31
C GLY A 291 -15.72 -3.25 -10.99
N SER A 292 -14.43 -3.13 -10.66
CA SER A 292 -13.94 -2.49 -9.44
C SER A 292 -13.44 -1.05 -9.62
N ASN A 293 -13.61 -0.48 -10.82
CA ASN A 293 -12.94 0.76 -11.24
C ASN A 293 -13.84 2.01 -11.15
N PHE A 294 -14.73 2.06 -10.17
CA PHE A 294 -15.65 3.18 -10.01
C PHE A 294 -15.17 4.18 -8.96
N HIS A 295 -15.23 5.46 -9.33
CA HIS A 295 -15.28 6.56 -8.37
C HIS A 295 -16.75 6.90 -8.12
N LEU A 296 -17.31 6.35 -7.03
CA LEU A 296 -18.64 6.76 -6.60
C LEU A 296 -18.50 7.95 -5.65
N ASN A 297 -19.05 9.10 -6.04
CA ASN A 297 -19.43 10.12 -5.07
C ASN A 297 -20.65 9.57 -4.34
N ILE A 298 -20.43 8.95 -3.18
CA ILE A 298 -21.53 8.59 -2.29
C ILE A 298 -21.99 9.90 -1.66
N GLU A 299 -23.03 10.51 -2.24
CA GLU A 299 -23.73 11.60 -1.58
C GLU A 299 -24.31 11.06 -0.27
N ASN A 300 -23.93 11.70 0.84
CA ASN A 300 -24.40 11.35 2.18
C ASN A 300 -25.76 11.98 2.46
#